data_AF-A0A2V7P5A2-F1
#
_entry.id   AF-A0A2V7P5A2-F1
#
_cell.length_a   1.000
_cell.length_b   1.000
_cell.length_c   1.000
_cell.angle_alpha   90.00
_cell.angle_beta   90.00
_cell.angle_gamma   90.00
#
_symmetry.space_group_name_H-M   'P 1'
#
loop_
_entity.id
_entity.type
_entity.pdbx_description
1 polymer ?
#
loop_
_entity_poly.entity_id
_entity_poly.type
_entity_poly.pdbx_seq_one_letter_code
_entity_poly.pdbx_strand_id
1 'polypeptide(L)' 'MGKGDIRSKRGKIRRGTYGNTRLRKKKKRRGQQQGDKQEGFGGSSPRPTPPA' A
#
# COMPACT_ATOMS: atom_id res chain seq x y z
N MET A 1 -2.94 -3.47 -15.74
CA MET A 1 -4.00 -4.02 -14.86
C MET A 1 -5.35 -4.00 -15.59
N GLY A 2 -5.88 -5.17 -15.96
CA GLY A 2 -7.09 -5.32 -16.78
C GLY A 2 -8.34 -5.74 -16.00
N LYS A 3 -9.44 -5.99 -16.72
CA LYS A 3 -10.69 -6.51 -16.13
C LYS A 3 -10.52 -7.92 -15.51
N GLY A 4 -9.50 -8.67 -15.94
CA GLY A 4 -9.15 -9.99 -15.41
C GLY A 4 -8.52 -9.98 -14.01
N ASP A 5 -7.87 -8.89 -13.63
CA ASP A 5 -7.04 -8.83 -12.43
C ASP A 5 -7.87 -8.71 -11.14
N ILE A 6 -7.72 -9.67 -10.23
CA ILE A 6 -8.46 -9.77 -8.96
C ILE A 6 -8.16 -8.65 -7.97
N ARG A 7 -6.97 -8.06 -8.04
CA ARG A 7 -6.49 -7.07 -7.07
C ARG A 7 -6.91 -5.65 -7.48
N SER A 8 -7.06 -5.42 -8.78
CA SER A 8 -7.42 -4.11 -9.35
C SER A 8 -8.86 -3.67 -9.03
N LYS A 9 -9.06 -2.35 -8.95
CA LYS A 9 -10.41 -1.76 -8.81
C LYS A 9 -11.32 -2.16 -9.98
N ARG A 10 -10.79 -2.16 -11.21
CA ARG A 10 -11.55 -2.51 -12.44
C ARG A 10 -11.99 -3.97 -12.44
N GLY A 11 -11.13 -4.91 -12.06
CA GLY A 11 -11.51 -6.32 -11.97
C GLY A 11 -12.52 -6.61 -10.86
N LYS A 12 -12.41 -5.92 -9.71
CA LYS A 12 -13.42 -5.98 -8.66
C LYS A 12 -14.78 -5.41 -9.06
N ILE A 13 -14.82 -4.37 -9.92
CA ILE A 13 -16.07 -3.88 -10.50
C ILE A 13 -16.71 -4.96 -11.37
N ARG A 14 -15.95 -5.56 -12.29
CA ARG A 14 -16.48 -6.60 -13.20
C ARG A 14 -17.06 -7.79 -12.45
N ARG A 15 -16.38 -8.26 -11.39
CA ARG A 15 -16.85 -9.42 -10.61
C ARG A 15 -17.90 -9.09 -9.56
N GLY A 16 -18.22 -7.82 -9.32
CA GLY A 16 -19.18 -7.44 -8.29
C GLY A 16 -18.65 -7.54 -6.85
N THR A 17 -17.38 -7.90 -6.63
CA THR A 17 -16.81 -8.06 -5.28
C THR A 17 -16.23 -6.77 -4.71
N TYR A 18 -16.03 -6.74 -3.39
CA TYR A 18 -15.43 -5.62 -2.66
C TYR A 18 -14.05 -5.98 -2.09
N GLY A 19 -13.31 -4.96 -1.66
CA GLY A 19 -12.10 -5.11 -0.86
C GLY A 19 -11.30 -3.81 -0.86
N ASN A 20 -10.01 -3.86 -0.52
CA ASN A 20 -9.21 -2.65 -0.26
C ASN A 20 -9.27 -1.61 -1.40
N THR A 21 -9.23 -2.06 -2.66
CA THR A 21 -9.28 -1.20 -3.86
C THR A 21 -10.71 -0.80 -4.30
N ARG A 22 -11.77 -1.48 -3.83
CA ARG A 22 -13.19 -1.17 -4.12
C ARG A 22 -14.02 -1.34 -2.83
N LEU A 23 -14.16 -0.26 -2.07
CA LEU A 23 -14.84 -0.24 -0.78
C LEU A 23 -16.38 -0.16 -0.94
N ARG A 24 -17.13 -0.73 0.03
CA ARG A 24 -18.61 -0.72 0.05
C ARG A 24 -19.20 0.64 0.40
N LYS A 25 -18.64 1.28 1.42
CA LYS A 25 -19.02 2.62 1.87
C LYS A 25 -17.95 3.61 1.39
N LYS A 26 -18.36 4.82 0.99
CA LYS A 26 -17.42 5.92 0.76
C LYS A 26 -16.78 6.28 2.10
N LYS A 27 -15.65 5.66 2.46
CA LYS A 27 -14.80 6.24 3.51
C LYS A 27 -14.24 7.54 2.93
N LYS A 28 -14.59 8.69 3.50
CA LYS A 28 -13.82 9.94 3.32
C LYS A 28 -12.45 9.69 3.96
N ARG A 29 -11.56 9.01 3.24
CA ARG A 29 -10.14 8.94 3.61
C ARG A 29 -9.35 9.48 2.44
N ARG A 30 -8.98 10.75 2.60
CA ARG A 30 -7.80 11.35 1.97
C ARG A 30 -6.61 10.39 2.19
N GLY A 31 -5.92 10.03 1.12
CA GLY A 31 -4.53 9.53 1.17
C GLY A 31 -4.26 8.16 1.80
N GLN A 32 -4.52 7.06 1.07
CA GLN A 32 -3.75 5.80 1.16
C GLN A 32 -3.97 5.12 -0.21
N GLN A 33 -3.04 4.94 -1.15
CA GLN A 33 -1.59 4.94 -1.18
C GLN A 33 -1.16 5.32 -2.61
N GLN A 34 -0.48 6.45 -2.76
CA GLN A 34 0.52 6.61 -3.80
C GLN A 34 1.79 6.99 -3.05
N GLY A 35 2.66 6.00 -2.90
CA GLY A 35 4.03 6.16 -2.45
C GLY A 35 4.20 6.72 -1.05
N ASP A 36 4.11 5.86 -0.04
CA ASP A 36 5.18 5.88 0.97
C ASP A 36 6.47 5.51 0.22
N LYS A 37 7.03 6.49 -0.49
CA LYS A 37 8.46 6.57 -0.72
C LYS A 37 9.04 6.65 0.68
N GLN A 38 9.44 5.50 1.22
CA GLN A 38 10.45 5.46 2.26
C GLN A 38 11.77 5.91 1.61
N GLU A 39 11.90 7.20 1.32
CA GLU A 39 13.17 7.89 1.16
C GLU A 39 13.47 8.43 2.56
N GLY A 40 14.04 7.59 3.42
CA GLY A 40 14.20 7.96 4.83
C GLY A 40 14.58 6.87 5.82
N PHE A 41 15.38 5.88 5.42
CA PHE A 41 16.41 5.36 6.33
C PHE A 41 17.71 5.94 5.75
N GLY A 42 18.22 7.06 6.24
CA GLY A 42 18.74 7.13 7.60
C GLY A 42 19.92 6.16 7.67
N GLY A 43 21.12 6.66 7.38
CA GLY A 43 22.32 5.87 7.11
C GLY A 43 22.58 4.73 8.08
N SER A 44 23.18 3.67 7.55
CA SER A 44 23.79 2.60 8.32
C SER A 44 24.97 3.15 9.14
N SER A 45 24.71 3.75 10.30
CA SER A 45 25.73 3.89 11.33
C SER A 45 25.85 2.54 12.06
N PRO A 46 26.98 1.82 11.99
CA PRO A 46 27.16 0.64 12.80
C PRO A 46 27.13 1.02 14.28
N ARG A 47 26.35 0.29 15.09
CA ARG A 47 26.41 0.41 16.55
C ARG A 47 27.87 0.17 17.00
N PRO A 48 28.49 1.03 17.82
CA PRO A 48 29.78 0.72 18.41
C PRO A 48 29.62 -0.47 19.37
N THR A 49 30.50 -1.46 19.24
CA THR A 49 30.59 -2.62 20.14
C THR A 49 31.11 -2.17 21.52
N PRO A 50 30.54 -2.65 22.64
CA PRO A 50 31.08 -2.33 23.96
C PRO A 50 32.47 -2.99 24.15
N PRO A 51 33.42 -2.34 24.85
CA PRO A 51 34.69 -2.95 25.21
C PRO A 51 34.50 -4.06 26.26
N ALA A 52 35.43 -5.02 26.25
CA ALA A 52 35.46 -6.24 27.07
C ALA A 52 35.72 -5.99 28.56
#